data_AF-A0A0G0LTY5-F1
#
_entry.id   AF-A0A0G0LTY5-F1
#
_cell.length_a   1.000
_cell.length_b   1.000
_cell.length_c   1.000
_cell.angle_alpha   90.00
_cell.angle_beta   90.00
_cell.angle_gamma   90.00
#
_symmetry.space_group_name_H-M   'P 1'
#
loop_
_entity.id
_entity.type
_entity.pdbx_description
1 polymer ?
#
loop_
_entity_poly.entity_id
_entity_poly.type
_entity_poly.pdbx_seq_one_letter_code
_entity_poly.pdbx_strand_id
1 'polypeptide(L)' 'TEEMGKIIGKNPIIKCNHSADGAKWNSGEFPFANENFVVSNKKIKKLGIKFTPLIEGLNKDYENYYKYNCVA' A
#
# COMPACT_ATOMS: atom_id res chain seq x y z
N THR A 1 0.39 0.15 -5.20
CA THR A 1 0.57 -0.07 -6.66
C THR A 1 1.91 0.46 -7.16
N GLU A 2 2.31 1.67 -6.77
CA GLU A 2 3.61 2.23 -7.18
C GLU A 2 4.82 1.44 -6.66
N GLU A 3 4.88 1.14 -5.36
CA GLU A 3 5.99 0.38 -4.77
C GLU A 3 6.10 -1.04 -5.35
N MET A 4 4.97 -1.70 -5.57
CA MET A 4 4.97 -3.02 -6.23
C MET A 4 5.45 -2.92 -7.68
N GLY A 5 5.06 -1.88 -8.43
CA GLY A 5 5.58 -1.61 -9.77
C GLY A 5 7.11 -1.51 -9.79
N LYS A 6 7.69 -0.78 -8.84
CA LYS A 6 9.15 -0.69 -8.65
C LYS A 6 9.78 -2.05 -8.37
N ILE A 7 9.20 -2.84 -7.45
CA ILE A 7 9.68 -4.18 -7.08
C ILE A 7 9.72 -5.12 -8.31
N ILE A 8 8.70 -5.08 -9.16
CA ILE A 8 8.61 -5.95 -10.35
C ILE A 8 9.32 -5.37 -11.58
N GLY A 9 9.95 -4.20 -11.47
CA GLY A 9 10.61 -3.51 -12.58
C GLY A 9 9.66 -3.02 -13.68
N LYS A 10 8.37 -2.82 -13.38
CA LYS A 10 7.37 -2.33 -14.34
C LYS A 10 6.87 -0.95 -13.96
N ASN A 11 6.54 -0.15 -14.97
CA ASN A 11 5.88 1.12 -14.74
C ASN A 11 4.47 0.87 -14.17
N PRO A 12 4.12 1.43 -13.01
CA PRO A 12 2.79 1.26 -12.44
C PRO A 12 1.75 1.93 -13.34
N ILE A 13 0.68 1.20 -13.64
CA ILE A 13 -0.46 1.68 -14.43
C ILE A 13 -1.24 2.74 -13.64
N ILE A 14 -1.43 2.49 -12.34
CA ILE A 14 -2.06 3.42 -11.41
C ILE A 14 -0.98 4.29 -10.79
N LYS A 15 -1.08 5.60 -10.99
CA LYS A 15 -0.18 6.61 -10.44
C LYS A 15 -0.94 7.55 -9.54
N CYS A 16 -0.27 8.10 -8.53
CA CYS A 16 -0.83 9.16 -7.72
C CYS A 16 -1.16 10.37 -8.60
N ASN A 17 -2.41 10.85 -8.53
CA ASN A 17 -2.82 12.08 -9.19
C ASN A 17 -2.75 13.24 -8.19
N HIS A 18 -1.57 13.84 -8.07
CA HIS A 18 -1.36 15.00 -7.17
C HIS A 18 -2.26 16.20 -7.48
N SER A 19 -2.82 16.30 -8.70
CA SER A 19 -3.72 17.40 -9.06
C SER A 19 -5.14 17.25 -8.49
N ALA A 20 -5.52 16.05 -8.07
CA ALA A 20 -6.79 15.73 -7.42
C ALA A 20 -6.65 15.54 -5.90
N ASP A 21 -5.45 15.77 -5.37
CA ASP A 21 -5.12 15.57 -3.96
C ASP A 21 -5.30 16.86 -3.13
N GLY A 22 -5.30 16.74 -1.80
CA GLY A 22 -5.39 17.86 -0.87
C GLY A 22 -6.67 18.70 -1.03
N ALA A 23 -6.55 19.99 -1.32
CA ALA A 23 -7.70 20.91 -1.39
C ALA A 23 -8.72 20.58 -2.50
N LYS A 24 -8.32 19.76 -3.49
CA LYS A 24 -9.18 19.31 -4.60
C LYS A 24 -9.73 17.91 -4.38
N TRP A 25 -9.42 17.31 -3.23
CA TRP A 25 -9.89 15.99 -2.85
C TRP A 25 -11.42 15.99 -2.69
N ASN A 26 -12.09 15.13 -3.46
CA ASN A 26 -13.53 14.91 -3.31
C ASN A 26 -13.78 13.81 -2.27
N SER A 27 -14.05 14.21 -1.02
CA SER A 27 -14.35 13.28 0.07
C SER A 27 -15.59 12.40 -0.18
N GLY A 28 -16.50 12.81 -1.08
CA GLY A 28 -17.66 12.03 -1.48
C GLY A 28 -17.33 10.83 -2.39
N GLU A 29 -16.22 10.87 -3.12
CA GLU A 29 -15.76 9.75 -3.96
C GLU A 29 -15.09 8.64 -3.16
N PHE A 30 -14.47 9.00 -2.03
CA PHE A 30 -13.76 8.07 -1.16
C PHE A 30 -13.97 8.43 0.32
N PRO A 31 -15.16 8.13 0.88
CA PRO A 31 -15.52 8.53 2.25
C PRO A 31 -14.66 7.89 3.35
N PHE A 32 -13.84 6.89 3.01
CA PHE A 32 -12.95 6.17 3.92
C PHE A 32 -11.45 6.46 3.69
N ALA A 33 -11.10 7.18 2.63
CA ALA A 33 -9.71 7.56 2.39
C ALA A 33 -9.40 8.82 3.19
N ASN A 34 -9.21 8.61 4.49
CA ASN A 34 -8.60 9.58 5.36
C ASN A 34 -7.10 9.26 5.40
N GLU A 35 -6.32 9.94 4.57
CA GLU A 35 -4.86 9.85 4.53
C GLU A 35 -4.20 10.10 5.90
N ASN A 36 -4.90 10.82 6.79
CA ASN A 36 -4.48 11.14 8.15
C ASN A 36 -5.02 10.14 9.19
N PHE A 37 -5.65 9.04 8.75
CA PHE A 37 -6.15 7.99 9.64
C PHE A 37 -5.01 7.13 10.17
N VAL A 38 -4.31 7.66 11.16
CA VAL A 38 -3.25 6.94 11.87
C VAL A 38 -3.88 6.19 13.05
N VAL A 39 -3.90 4.86 12.98
CA VAL A 39 -4.36 4.01 14.08
C VAL A 39 -3.18 3.60 14.97
N SER A 40 -3.35 3.75 16.28
CA SER A 40 -2.35 3.26 17.24
C SER A 40 -2.30 1.74 17.26
N ASN A 41 -1.12 1.16 16.99
CA ASN A 41 -0.89 -0.28 17.09
C ASN A 41 -0.39 -0.75 18.48
N LYS A 42 -0.39 0.12 19.50
CA LYS A 42 0.14 -0.19 20.85
C LYS A 42 -0.52 -1.42 21.48
N LYS A 43 -1.85 -1.57 21.38
CA LYS A 43 -2.58 -2.71 21.97
C LYS A 43 -2.23 -4.03 21.31
N ILE A 44 -2.05 -4.02 19.99
CA ILE A 44 -1.76 -5.23 19.19
C ILE A 44 -0.32 -5.68 19.42
N LYS A 45 0.63 -4.75 19.50
CA LYS A 45 2.03 -5.05 19.83
C LYS A 45 2.19 -5.72 21.21
N LYS A 46 1.34 -5.37 22.19
CA LYS A 46 1.34 -6.02 23.51
C LYS A 46 0.97 -7.50 23.49
N LEU A 47 0.31 -7.97 22.42
CA LEU A 47 -0.02 -9.38 22.22
C LEU A 47 1.15 -10.17 21.60
N GLY A 48 2.33 -9.56 21.43
CA GLY A 48 3.50 -10.20 20.82
C GLY A 48 3.52 -10.17 19.29
N ILE A 49 2.54 -9.51 18.66
CA ILE A 49 2.44 -9.39 17.20
C ILE A 49 3.55 -8.47 16.67
N LYS A 50 4.30 -8.99 15.69
CA LYS A 50 5.34 -8.26 14.95
C LYS A 50 4.80 -7.87 13.59
N PHE A 51 4.93 -6.59 13.25
CA PHE A 51 4.61 -6.09 11.93
C PHE A 51 5.86 -6.12 11.06
N THR A 52 5.71 -6.57 9.82
CA THR A 52 6.77 -6.51 8.81
C THR A 52 6.77 -5.12 8.17
N PRO A 53 7.94 -4.49 7.95
CA PRO A 53 8.05 -3.29 7.14
C PRO A 53 7.40 -3.46 5.77
N LEU A 54 6.74 -2.43 5.27
CA LEU A 54 5.96 -2.50 4.02
C LEU A 54 6.78 -3.08 2.86
N ILE A 55 7.96 -2.52 2.60
CA ILE A 55 8.82 -2.94 1.47
C ILE A 55 9.30 -4.39 1.64
N GLU A 56 9.63 -4.81 2.86
CA GLU A 56 10.04 -6.19 3.13
C GLU A 56 8.88 -7.17 2.88
N GLY A 57 7.68 -6.82 3.36
CA GLY A 57 6.47 -7.62 3.14
C GLY A 57 6.13 -7.73 1.65
N LEU A 58 6.15 -6.62 0.92
CA LEU A 58 5.84 -6.63 -0.52
C LEU A 58 6.85 -7.45 -1.33
N ASN A 59 8.15 -7.40 -1.00
CA ASN A 59 9.15 -8.24 -1.64
C ASN A 59 8.90 -9.73 -1.36
N LYS A 60 8.58 -10.07 -0.11
CA LYS A 60 8.25 -11.45 0.27
C LYS A 60 7.00 -11.95 -0.45
N ASP A 61 5.97 -11.12 -0.57
CA ASP A 61 4.75 -11.49 -1.26
C ASP A 61 4.98 -11.66 -2.77
N TYR A 62 5.80 -10.80 -3.36
CA TYR A 62 6.19 -10.93 -4.76
C TYR A 62 6.89 -12.26 -5.03
N GLU A 63 7.95 -12.56 -4.28
CA GLU A 63 8.72 -13.79 -4.50
C GLU A 63 7.92 -15.06 -4.22
N ASN A 64 7.01 -15.06 -3.24
CA ASN A 64 6.29 -16.29 -2.88
C ASN A 64 4.97 -16.49 -3.63
N TYR A 65 4.29 -15.42 -4.05
CA TYR A 65 2.93 -15.52 -4.59
C TYR A 65 2.80 -14.87 -5.97
N TYR A 66 3.16 -13.60 -6.12
CA TYR A 66 2.82 -12.86 -7.33
C TYR A 66 3.71 -13.22 -8.53
N LYS A 67 4.98 -13.57 -8.29
CA LYS A 67 5.92 -13.97 -9.34
C LYS A 67 5.46 -15.22 -10.12
N TYR A 68 4.76 -16.13 -9.44
CA TYR A 68 4.33 -17.41 -10.02
C TYR A 68 2.85 -17.42 -10.43
N ASN A 69 1.99 -16.68 -9.73
CA ASN A 69 0.54 -16.71 -9.97
C ASN A 69 0.01 -15.52 -10.78
N CYS A 70 0.85 -14.50 -11.05
CA CYS A 70 0.50 -13.38 -11.92
C CYS A 70 1.32 -13.45 -13.21
N VAL A 71 1.22 -14.57 -13.92
CA VAL A 71 1.62 -14.64 -15.33
C VAL A 71 0.48 -14.02 -16.13
N ALA A 72 0.78 -12.91 -16.80
CA ALA A 72 -0.12 -12.29 -17.77
C ALA A 72 -0.22 -13.14 -19.04
#